data_AF-A0A524KPH4-F1
#
_entry.id   AF-A0A524KPH4-F1
#
_cell.length_a   1.000
_cell.length_b   1.000
_cell.length_c   1.000
_cell.angle_alpha   90.00
_cell.angle_beta   90.00
_cell.angle_gamma   90.00
#
_symmetry.space_group_name_H-M   'P 1'
#
loop_
_entity.id
_entity.type
_entity.pdbx_description
1 polymer ?
#
loop_
_entity_poly.entity_id
_entity_poly.type
_entity_poly.pdbx_seq_one_letter_code
_entity_poly.pdbx_strand_id
1 'polypeptide(L)'
;MDIHALAHDGTTLYGYTNYARPKGIYAIDTVTGQATLALDVYTGTGFLFFALDYNPADGLFYGYTEYGASGLYSIDLDSGTMLQVVGPIPAANTQGRGLAVGQNTVYLTATRGDDGIPLYAYDLSQGAGGQWVGFTNPYPQYHSTGGAAWIPAPSAAPEIGLHGGQPRIDGIWPNPMHEGATVTFSIERAGSVRLCVYTPGGRALGELLDTERSAGAHDFTWDGRIDGRPLPAGVYLLRLETAAGASARRLLVLH
;
A
#
# COMPACT_ATOMS: atom_id res chain seq x y z
N MET A 1 8.76 27.63 9.45
CA MET A 1 7.46 26.98 9.65
C MET A 1 7.76 25.59 10.14
N ASP A 2 7.18 25.18 11.28
CA ASP A 2 7.46 23.85 11.82
C ASP A 2 6.62 22.81 11.10
N ILE A 3 7.29 21.92 10.37
CA ILE A 3 6.69 20.78 9.68
C ILE A 3 6.79 19.57 10.61
N HIS A 4 5.63 18.97 10.91
CA HIS A 4 5.49 17.89 11.87
C HIS A 4 5.31 16.52 11.21
N ALA A 5 4.89 16.52 9.94
CA ALA A 5 4.74 15.32 9.12
C ALA A 5 4.97 15.68 7.66
N LEU A 6 5.42 14.71 6.85
CA LEU A 6 5.71 14.87 5.43
C LEU A 6 5.00 13.78 4.63
N ALA A 7 4.55 14.11 3.43
CA ALA A 7 3.99 13.16 2.47
C ALA A 7 4.44 13.53 1.06
N HIS A 8 4.42 12.57 0.12
CA HIS A 8 4.78 12.83 -1.27
C HIS A 8 3.82 12.10 -2.20
N ASP A 9 3.20 12.81 -3.13
CA ASP A 9 2.18 12.23 -4.04
C ASP A 9 2.76 11.59 -5.31
N GLY A 10 4.09 11.64 -5.46
CA GLY A 10 4.83 11.23 -6.65
C GLY A 10 5.34 12.40 -7.48
N THR A 11 4.82 13.60 -7.27
CA THR A 11 5.21 14.84 -7.96
C THR A 11 5.59 15.96 -6.98
N THR A 12 4.84 16.12 -5.91
CA THR A 12 4.92 17.23 -4.96
C THR A 12 5.23 16.71 -3.57
N LEU A 13 6.18 17.35 -2.89
CA LEU A 13 6.42 17.16 -1.46
C LEU A 13 5.41 18.00 -0.67
N TYR A 14 4.77 17.40 0.32
CA TYR A 14 3.86 18.06 1.23
C TYR A 14 4.36 18.00 2.66
N GLY A 15 4.04 19.03 3.44
CA GLY A 15 4.28 19.08 4.88
C GLY A 15 3.03 19.49 5.64
N TYR A 16 2.77 18.82 6.77
CA TYR A 16 1.75 19.26 7.73
C TYR A 16 2.37 20.16 8.80
N THR A 17 1.73 21.29 9.08
CA THR A 17 2.11 22.16 10.19
C THR A 17 1.02 22.24 11.25
N ASN A 18 1.38 21.92 12.49
CA ASN A 18 0.47 21.96 13.64
C ASN A 18 0.27 23.37 14.23
N TYR A 19 1.24 24.27 14.00
CA TYR A 19 1.32 25.55 14.72
C TYR A 19 1.45 26.78 13.81
N ALA A 20 1.50 26.62 12.49
CA ALA A 20 1.46 27.77 11.59
C ALA A 20 0.07 28.41 11.53
N ARG A 21 0.03 29.60 10.91
CA ARG A 21 -1.20 30.33 10.58
C ARG A 21 -1.18 30.65 9.08
N PRO A 22 -2.04 30.02 8.26
CA PRO A 22 -2.99 28.95 8.60
C PRO A 22 -2.33 27.63 9.01
N LYS A 23 -3.08 26.77 9.69
CA LYS A 23 -2.64 25.42 10.06
C LYS A 23 -3.04 24.47 8.94
N GLY A 24 -2.15 23.57 8.52
CA GLY A 24 -2.56 22.47 7.65
C GLY A 24 -1.50 21.93 6.72
N ILE A 25 -1.93 21.51 5.54
CA ILE A 25 -1.07 20.88 4.54
C ILE A 25 -0.53 21.96 3.62
N TYR A 26 0.79 21.96 3.44
CA TYR A 26 1.51 22.85 2.55
C TYR A 26 2.23 22.03 1.48
N ALA A 27 2.10 22.42 0.22
CA ALA A 27 2.98 21.97 -0.85
C ALA A 27 4.34 22.67 -0.71
N ILE A 28 5.42 21.92 -0.88
CA ILE A 28 6.80 22.37 -0.71
C ILE A 28 7.51 22.22 -2.05
N ASP A 29 7.97 23.35 -2.59
CA ASP A 29 8.92 23.36 -3.70
C ASP A 29 10.27 22.84 -3.20
N THR A 30 10.72 21.72 -3.73
CA THR A 30 11.95 21.04 -3.30
C THR A 30 13.23 21.72 -3.81
N VAL A 31 13.13 22.64 -4.77
CA VAL A 31 14.25 23.42 -5.31
C VAL A 31 14.43 24.71 -4.51
N THR A 32 13.33 25.44 -4.26
CA THR A 32 13.37 26.75 -3.60
C THR A 32 13.12 26.69 -2.09
N GLY A 33 12.54 25.60 -1.60
CA GLY A 33 12.08 25.45 -0.23
C GLY A 33 10.82 26.26 0.10
N GLN A 34 10.19 26.92 -0.88
CA GLN A 34 8.96 27.66 -0.65
C GLN A 34 7.81 26.72 -0.33
N ALA A 35 7.07 27.04 0.74
CA ALA A 35 5.89 26.32 1.15
C ALA A 35 4.62 27.14 0.84
N THR A 36 3.69 26.56 0.10
CA THR A 36 2.40 27.17 -0.25
C THR A 36 1.27 26.35 0.34
N LEU A 37 0.29 27.00 0.96
CA LEU A 37 -0.84 26.32 1.58
C LEU A 37 -1.63 25.55 0.54
N ALA A 38 -1.78 24.25 0.75
CA ALA A 38 -2.61 23.37 -0.06
C ALA A 38 -3.98 23.14 0.60
N LEU A 39 -4.03 23.00 1.92
CA LEU A 39 -5.27 22.83 2.67
C LEU A 39 -5.19 23.48 4.06
N ASP A 40 -6.13 24.38 4.35
CA ASP A 40 -6.33 24.96 5.69
C ASP A 40 -7.24 24.06 6.53
N VAL A 41 -6.76 23.60 7.68
CA VAL A 41 -7.51 22.79 8.65
C VAL A 41 -7.89 23.58 9.91
N TYR A 42 -7.42 24.82 10.02
CA TYR A 42 -7.63 25.67 11.20
C TYR A 42 -9.11 26.07 11.38
N THR A 43 -9.83 26.32 10.30
CA THR A 43 -11.16 26.94 10.33
C THR A 43 -12.33 25.97 10.56
N GLY A 44 -12.10 24.64 10.57
CA GLY A 44 -13.19 23.65 10.65
C GLY A 44 -13.09 22.59 11.75
N THR A 45 -11.90 22.08 12.07
CA THR A 45 -11.78 20.83 12.88
C THR A 45 -10.70 20.87 13.96
N GLY A 46 -9.63 21.65 13.76
CA GLY A 46 -8.56 21.82 14.75
C GLY A 46 -7.55 20.68 14.83
N PHE A 47 -7.58 19.72 13.90
CA PHE A 47 -6.73 18.51 13.91
C PHE A 47 -5.24 18.81 14.05
N LEU A 48 -4.55 17.90 14.74
CA LEU A 48 -3.10 17.87 14.88
C LEU A 48 -2.59 16.54 14.36
N PHE A 49 -1.98 16.55 13.17
CA PHE A 49 -1.39 15.36 12.58
C PHE A 49 0.10 15.32 12.88
N PHE A 50 0.57 14.17 13.36
CA PHE A 50 1.99 13.90 13.67
C PHE A 50 2.60 12.87 12.74
N ALA A 51 1.78 12.31 11.86
CA ALA A 51 2.19 11.46 10.77
C ALA A 51 1.23 11.69 9.61
N LEU A 52 1.77 11.69 8.39
CA LEU A 52 1.06 11.96 7.15
C LEU A 52 1.72 11.09 6.07
N ASP A 53 0.94 10.55 5.15
CA ASP A 53 1.44 10.01 3.90
C ASP A 53 0.34 10.03 2.84
N TYR A 54 0.67 9.73 1.59
CA TYR A 54 -0.25 9.72 0.45
C TYR A 54 -0.47 8.29 -0.07
N ASN A 55 -1.71 7.96 -0.44
CA ASN A 55 -2.03 6.69 -1.08
C ASN A 55 -2.33 6.89 -2.57
N PRO A 56 -1.44 6.45 -3.48
CA PRO A 56 -1.70 6.56 -4.93
C PRO A 56 -2.85 5.68 -5.41
N ALA A 57 -3.31 4.71 -4.61
CA ALA A 57 -4.40 3.81 -5.00
C ALA A 57 -5.78 4.48 -5.01
N ASP A 58 -5.99 5.47 -4.15
CA ASP A 58 -7.26 6.22 -4.03
C ASP A 58 -7.10 7.73 -4.16
N GLY A 59 -5.88 8.25 -4.21
CA GLY A 59 -5.60 9.67 -4.35
C GLY A 59 -5.75 10.48 -3.06
N LEU A 60 -5.87 9.82 -1.90
CA LEU A 60 -6.09 10.47 -0.63
C LEU A 60 -4.80 10.56 0.21
N PHE A 61 -4.75 11.57 1.05
CA PHE A 61 -3.77 11.64 2.14
C PHE A 61 -4.31 10.90 3.37
N TYR A 62 -3.40 10.37 4.17
CA TYR A 62 -3.71 9.67 5.41
C TYR A 62 -2.92 10.28 6.55
N GLY A 63 -3.63 10.76 7.56
CA GLY A 63 -3.05 11.40 8.74
C GLY A 63 -3.42 10.68 10.02
N TYR A 64 -2.50 10.62 10.99
CA TYR A 64 -2.78 10.10 12.33
C TYR A 64 -2.77 11.21 13.38
N THR A 65 -3.88 11.36 14.11
CA THR A 65 -4.05 12.34 15.19
C THR A 65 -4.14 11.64 16.55
N GLU A 66 -3.51 12.26 17.54
CA GLU A 66 -3.54 11.83 18.94
C GLU A 66 -4.50 12.68 19.78
N TYR A 67 -5.04 13.74 19.18
CA TYR A 67 -5.86 14.75 19.84
C TYR A 67 -7.29 14.69 19.31
N GLY A 68 -8.24 14.97 20.20
CA GLY A 68 -9.66 14.87 19.88
C GLY A 68 -10.08 13.41 19.69
N ALA A 69 -10.83 13.14 18.62
CA ALA A 69 -11.09 11.77 18.17
C ALA A 69 -9.79 11.20 17.58
N SER A 70 -8.99 10.56 18.43
CA SER A 70 -7.71 9.97 18.01
C SER A 70 -7.90 8.83 17.01
N GLY A 71 -6.98 8.71 16.06
CA GLY A 71 -6.97 7.62 15.10
C GLY A 71 -6.44 8.04 13.74
N LEU A 72 -6.69 7.19 12.76
CA LEU A 72 -6.33 7.38 11.37
C LEU A 72 -7.47 8.09 10.63
N TYR A 73 -7.12 9.10 9.86
CA TYR A 73 -8.03 9.89 9.03
C TYR A 73 -7.61 9.81 7.57
N SER A 74 -8.58 9.65 6.68
CA SER A 74 -8.40 9.99 5.27
C SER A 74 -8.64 11.49 5.10
N ILE A 75 -7.89 12.08 4.17
CA ILE A 75 -7.86 13.51 3.89
C ILE A 75 -7.92 13.66 2.37
N ASP A 76 -9.02 14.21 1.88
CA ASP A 76 -9.18 14.63 0.50
C ASP A 76 -8.70 16.08 0.39
N LEU A 77 -7.62 16.28 -0.38
CA LEU A 77 -7.00 17.59 -0.54
C LEU A 77 -7.87 18.54 -1.38
N ASP A 78 -8.64 18.00 -2.34
CA ASP A 78 -9.46 18.78 -3.27
C ASP A 78 -10.73 19.29 -2.59
N SER A 79 -11.41 18.42 -1.84
CA SER A 79 -12.64 18.78 -1.13
C SER A 79 -12.40 19.34 0.27
N GLY A 80 -11.22 19.10 0.84
CA GLY A 80 -10.90 19.37 2.25
C GLY A 80 -11.60 18.42 3.23
N THR A 81 -12.27 17.38 2.73
CA THR A 81 -12.99 16.41 3.56
C THR A 81 -12.01 15.57 4.37
N MET A 82 -12.28 15.43 5.66
CA MET A 82 -11.51 14.57 6.56
C MET A 82 -12.43 13.59 7.28
N LEU A 83 -12.21 12.29 7.08
CA LEU A 83 -13.03 11.23 7.66
C LEU A 83 -12.18 10.30 8.51
N GLN A 84 -12.68 9.99 9.71
CA GLN A 84 -12.03 9.00 10.55
C GLN A 84 -12.20 7.61 9.92
N VAL A 85 -11.09 6.95 9.62
CA VAL A 85 -11.05 5.60 9.06
C VAL A 85 -11.15 4.59 10.19
N VAL A 86 -10.30 4.73 11.21
CA VAL A 86 -10.29 3.85 12.38
C VAL A 86 -9.85 4.64 13.60
N GLY A 87 -10.30 4.19 14.77
CA GLY A 87 -9.87 4.70 16.07
C GLY A 87 -8.38 4.46 16.35
N PRO A 88 -7.94 4.74 17.59
CA PRO A 88 -6.53 4.64 17.94
C PRO A 88 -6.00 3.21 17.82
N ILE A 89 -4.68 3.09 17.64
CA ILE A 89 -3.98 1.81 17.77
C ILE A 89 -4.22 1.18 19.16
N PRO A 90 -4.34 -0.16 19.27
CA PRO A 90 -4.56 -0.85 20.54
C PRO A 90 -3.25 -0.98 21.33
N ALA A 91 -2.71 0.17 21.76
CA ALA A 91 -1.52 0.28 22.59
C ALA A 91 -1.84 1.01 23.90
N ALA A 92 -1.06 0.77 24.95
CA ALA A 92 -1.19 1.49 26.21
C ALA A 92 -1.03 3.01 26.00
N ASN A 93 -0.12 3.38 25.09
CA ASN A 93 0.01 4.72 24.55
C ASN A 93 -0.42 4.73 23.08
N THR A 94 -1.52 5.40 22.76
CA THR A 94 -2.13 5.38 21.41
C THR A 94 -1.49 6.37 20.43
N GLN A 95 -0.25 6.77 20.69
CA GLN A 95 0.47 7.81 19.96
C GLN A 95 1.16 7.26 18.71
N GLY A 96 1.04 7.96 17.58
CA GLY A 96 1.64 7.60 16.29
C GLY A 96 2.47 8.77 15.73
N ARG A 97 3.75 8.51 15.37
CA ARG A 97 4.69 9.54 14.85
C ARG A 97 5.28 9.26 13.47
N GLY A 98 5.02 8.08 12.92
CA GLY A 98 5.50 7.67 11.62
C GLY A 98 4.40 6.92 10.92
N LEU A 99 4.13 7.27 9.67
CA LEU A 99 3.10 6.69 8.85
C LEU A 99 3.68 6.47 7.46
N ALA A 100 3.43 5.29 6.91
CA ALA A 100 3.69 4.98 5.51
C ALA A 100 2.46 4.30 4.91
N VAL A 101 2.09 4.64 3.68
CA VAL A 101 1.05 3.90 2.95
C VAL A 101 1.68 3.17 1.77
N GLY A 102 1.49 1.86 1.71
CA GLY A 102 1.99 1.02 0.63
C GLY A 102 1.03 -0.13 0.37
N GLN A 103 0.75 -0.41 -0.91
CA GLN A 103 -0.17 -1.48 -1.33
C GLN A 103 -1.53 -1.41 -0.60
N ASN A 104 -2.09 -0.20 -0.47
CA ASN A 104 -3.36 0.06 0.23
C ASN A 104 -3.35 -0.34 1.72
N THR A 105 -2.17 -0.42 2.33
CA THR A 105 -1.98 -0.70 3.76
C THR A 105 -1.25 0.47 4.42
N VAL A 106 -1.80 0.97 5.51
CA VAL A 106 -1.15 1.96 6.36
C VAL A 106 -0.28 1.26 7.38
N TYR A 107 0.99 1.62 7.47
CA TYR A 107 1.92 1.19 8.51
C TYR A 107 2.19 2.35 9.44
N LEU A 108 2.11 2.12 10.75
CA LEU A 108 2.23 3.14 11.77
C LEU A 108 3.27 2.73 12.82
N THR A 109 4.18 3.65 13.16
CA THR A 109 5.07 3.53 14.31
C THR A 109 4.43 4.17 15.54
N ALA A 110 4.16 3.36 16.56
CA ALA A 110 3.76 3.85 17.88
C ALA A 110 4.94 4.53 18.59
N THR A 111 4.69 5.45 19.54
CA THR A 111 5.77 6.17 20.24
C THR A 111 5.77 6.12 21.75
N ARG A 112 6.92 6.53 22.28
CA ARG A 112 7.47 6.34 23.64
C ARG A 112 7.94 4.92 23.87
N GLY A 113 9.22 4.84 24.24
CA GLY A 113 10.03 3.66 24.50
C GLY A 113 9.52 2.84 25.68
N ASP A 114 8.31 2.35 25.55
CA ASP A 114 7.71 1.41 26.47
C ASP A 114 7.97 0.05 25.81
N ASP A 115 8.98 -0.66 26.32
CA ASP A 115 9.51 -1.90 25.77
C ASP A 115 8.38 -2.86 25.38
N GLY A 116 8.23 -3.13 24.07
CA GLY A 116 7.32 -4.16 23.56
C GLY A 116 6.07 -3.68 22.82
N ILE A 117 5.89 -2.38 22.54
CA ILE A 117 4.79 -1.94 21.66
C ILE A 117 5.11 -2.34 20.20
N PRO A 118 4.22 -3.10 19.53
CA PRO A 118 4.41 -3.49 18.15
C PRO A 118 4.28 -2.28 17.21
N LEU A 119 4.76 -2.44 15.98
CA LEU A 119 4.32 -1.58 14.87
C LEU A 119 2.89 -1.99 14.49
N TYR A 120 2.13 -1.10 13.86
CA TYR A 120 0.75 -1.39 13.50
C TYR A 120 0.52 -1.27 12.00
N ALA A 121 -0.24 -2.18 11.45
CA ALA A 121 -0.71 -2.15 10.07
C ALA A 121 -2.23 -2.03 10.03
N TYR A 122 -2.74 -1.31 9.04
CA TYR A 122 -4.17 -1.22 8.74
C TYR A 122 -4.40 -1.40 7.25
N ASP A 123 -5.06 -2.50 6.88
CA ASP A 123 -5.51 -2.70 5.50
C ASP A 123 -6.72 -1.79 5.22
N LEU A 124 -6.55 -0.82 4.33
CA LEU A 124 -7.59 0.14 3.97
C LEU A 124 -8.80 -0.52 3.27
N SER A 125 -8.64 -1.73 2.73
CA SER A 125 -9.75 -2.49 2.14
C SER A 125 -10.79 -2.92 3.17
N GLN A 126 -10.45 -2.92 4.47
CA GLN A 126 -11.40 -3.16 5.56
C GLN A 126 -12.49 -2.09 5.67
N GLY A 127 -12.30 -0.91 5.07
CA GLY A 127 -13.23 0.22 5.19
C GLY A 127 -13.14 0.90 6.57
N ALA A 128 -14.17 1.64 6.97
CA ALA A 128 -14.16 2.36 8.25
C ALA A 128 -14.48 1.42 9.44
N GLY A 129 -13.79 1.59 10.56
CA GLY A 129 -14.00 0.83 11.79
C GLY A 129 -13.37 -0.57 11.81
N GLY A 130 -12.46 -0.86 10.88
CA GLY A 130 -11.68 -2.10 10.85
C GLY A 130 -10.72 -2.24 12.03
N GLN A 131 -9.81 -3.20 11.95
CA GLN A 131 -8.89 -3.52 13.05
C GLN A 131 -7.43 -3.27 12.67
N TRP A 132 -6.69 -2.69 13.61
CA TRP A 132 -5.24 -2.62 13.54
C TRP A 132 -4.63 -4.00 13.80
N VAL A 133 -3.62 -4.36 13.01
CA VAL A 133 -2.82 -5.57 13.20
C VAL A 133 -1.44 -5.17 13.71
N GLY A 134 -1.08 -5.63 14.90
CA GLY A 134 0.27 -5.44 15.44
C GLY A 134 1.27 -6.37 14.76
N PHE A 135 2.49 -5.90 14.50
CA PHE A 135 3.62 -6.69 14.03
C PHE A 135 4.92 -6.30 14.72
N THR A 136 5.87 -7.23 14.75
CA THR A 136 7.14 -7.05 15.47
C THR A 136 7.94 -5.89 14.87
N ASN A 137 8.38 -4.96 15.72
CA ASN A 137 9.40 -3.98 15.34
C ASN A 137 10.68 -4.73 14.92
N PRO A 138 11.18 -4.58 13.68
CA PRO A 138 12.37 -5.28 13.20
C PRO A 138 13.65 -4.88 13.95
N TYR A 139 13.62 -3.77 14.68
CA TYR A 139 14.73 -3.26 15.48
C TYR A 139 14.30 -3.09 16.95
N PRO A 140 14.03 -4.18 17.69
CA PRO A 140 13.41 -4.13 19.01
C PRO A 140 14.28 -3.46 20.09
N GLN A 141 15.57 -3.27 19.84
CA GLN A 141 16.51 -2.57 20.73
C GLN A 141 16.49 -1.04 20.55
N TYR A 142 15.78 -0.54 19.54
CA TYR A 142 15.75 0.88 19.18
C TYR A 142 14.31 1.39 19.14
N HIS A 143 14.13 2.65 19.52
CA HIS A 143 12.83 3.31 19.46
C HIS A 143 12.69 4.06 18.13
N SER A 144 11.66 3.76 17.35
CA SER A 144 11.32 4.56 16.18
C SER A 144 10.44 5.72 16.64
N THR A 145 10.99 6.94 16.66
CA THR A 145 10.27 8.15 17.09
C THR A 145 9.72 8.96 15.90
N GLY A 146 9.86 8.44 14.68
CA GLY A 146 9.37 9.03 13.46
C GLY A 146 9.44 8.04 12.30
N GLY A 147 8.82 8.39 11.18
CA GLY A 147 8.87 7.63 9.93
C GLY A 147 8.71 8.56 8.74
N ALA A 148 9.41 8.27 7.65
CA ALA A 148 9.26 8.93 6.36
C ALA A 148 8.58 7.98 5.36
N ALA A 149 7.90 8.59 4.39
CA ALA A 149 7.06 7.96 3.36
C ALA A 149 7.76 6.83 2.57
N TRP A 150 6.96 5.88 2.12
CA TRP A 150 7.40 4.88 1.14
C TRP A 150 7.47 5.54 -0.24
N ILE A 151 8.68 5.69 -0.79
CA ILE A 151 8.88 6.06 -2.19
C ILE A 151 8.80 4.76 -3.01
N PRO A 152 7.96 4.65 -4.06
CA PRO A 152 8.03 3.50 -4.95
C PRO A 152 9.47 3.39 -5.51
N ALA A 153 10.13 2.27 -5.21
CA ALA A 153 11.57 2.11 -5.43
C ALA A 153 12.00 2.27 -6.90
N PRO A 154 13.25 2.69 -7.20
CA PRO A 154 13.96 2.05 -8.28
C PRO A 154 14.32 0.63 -7.85
N SER A 155 13.64 -0.37 -8.43
CA SER A 155 14.03 -1.79 -8.54
C SER A 155 14.69 -2.47 -7.30
N ALA A 156 13.92 -3.37 -6.67
CA ALA A 156 14.32 -4.43 -5.73
C ALA A 156 14.81 -3.97 -4.33
N ALA A 157 13.85 -3.70 -3.43
CA ALA A 157 14.06 -3.84 -1.99
C ALA A 157 13.83 -5.31 -1.57
N PRO A 158 14.56 -5.85 -0.57
CA PRO A 158 14.34 -7.20 -0.09
C PRO A 158 12.96 -7.28 0.58
N GLU A 159 12.14 -8.23 0.14
CA GLU A 159 10.85 -8.49 0.75
C GLU A 159 11.03 -9.06 2.16
N ILE A 160 10.53 -8.35 3.15
CA ILE A 160 10.28 -8.92 4.47
C ILE A 160 9.06 -9.84 4.29
N GLY A 161 9.29 -11.15 4.39
CA GLY A 161 8.29 -12.20 4.19
C GLY A 161 7.13 -12.12 5.19
N LEU A 162 6.10 -11.34 4.83
CA LEU A 162 4.83 -11.27 5.56
C LEU A 162 3.77 -12.23 4.98
N HIS A 163 4.09 -12.98 3.92
CA HIS A 163 3.17 -13.90 3.24
C HIS A 163 3.61 -15.35 3.40
N GLY A 164 3.55 -15.90 4.62
CA GLY A 164 4.06 -17.25 4.93
C GLY A 164 3.84 -18.33 3.86
N GLY A 165 4.82 -18.54 2.99
CA GLY A 165 4.82 -19.57 1.95
C GLY A 165 3.91 -19.35 0.75
N GLN A 166 3.08 -18.32 0.70
CA GLN A 166 2.06 -18.19 -0.36
C GLN A 166 2.70 -17.78 -1.70
N PRO A 167 2.29 -18.37 -2.83
CA PRO A 167 2.78 -17.96 -4.15
C PRO A 167 2.18 -16.59 -4.53
N ARG A 168 2.94 -15.71 -5.21
CA ARG A 168 2.47 -14.36 -5.57
C ARG A 168 2.66 -14.05 -7.06
N ILE A 169 1.69 -13.36 -7.65
CA ILE A 169 1.84 -12.74 -8.98
C ILE A 169 2.28 -11.28 -8.79
N ASP A 170 3.56 -11.02 -9.08
CA ASP A 170 4.26 -9.74 -8.85
C ASP A 170 3.99 -8.70 -9.94
N GLY A 171 3.71 -9.14 -11.15
CA GLY A 171 3.39 -8.26 -12.27
C GLY A 171 2.76 -8.98 -13.45
N ILE A 172 1.98 -8.23 -14.23
CA ILE A 172 1.54 -8.63 -15.57
C ILE A 172 1.82 -7.43 -16.46
N TRP A 173 2.73 -7.57 -17.42
CA TRP A 173 3.12 -6.47 -18.29
C TRP A 173 3.23 -6.91 -19.76
N PRO A 174 2.59 -6.19 -20.70
CA PRO A 174 1.68 -5.07 -20.47
C PRO A 174 0.33 -5.50 -19.87
N ASN A 175 -0.28 -4.62 -19.06
CA ASN A 175 -1.68 -4.72 -18.61
C ASN A 175 -2.26 -3.29 -18.64
N PRO A 176 -3.15 -2.95 -19.60
CA PRO A 176 -3.89 -3.86 -20.48
C PRO A 176 -3.02 -4.63 -21.49
N MET A 177 -3.35 -5.89 -21.74
CA MET A 177 -2.70 -6.77 -22.71
C MET A 177 -3.36 -6.62 -24.08
N HIS A 178 -2.57 -6.45 -25.13
CA HIS A 178 -3.05 -6.42 -26.52
C HIS A 178 -2.83 -7.76 -27.23
N GLU A 179 -1.56 -8.15 -27.38
CA GLU A 179 -1.18 -9.39 -28.07
C GLU A 179 -0.61 -10.47 -27.14
N GLY A 180 0.01 -10.05 -26.03
CA GLY A 180 0.65 -10.95 -25.08
C GLY A 180 1.18 -10.19 -23.88
N ALA A 181 1.58 -10.92 -22.84
CA ALA A 181 2.10 -10.36 -21.61
C ALA A 181 3.16 -11.26 -20.98
N THR A 182 4.07 -10.64 -20.24
CA THR A 182 4.94 -11.32 -19.29
C THR A 182 4.27 -11.28 -17.92
N VAL A 183 4.11 -12.48 -17.33
CA VAL A 183 3.64 -12.66 -15.96
C VAL A 183 4.86 -12.92 -15.09
N THR A 184 5.14 -11.99 -14.18
CA THR A 184 6.19 -12.16 -13.16
C THR A 184 5.55 -12.71 -11.90
N PHE A 185 6.09 -13.79 -11.36
CA PHE A 185 5.58 -14.42 -10.15
C PHE A 185 6.70 -15.00 -9.28
N SER A 186 6.42 -15.16 -7.99
CA SER A 186 7.37 -15.67 -7.00
C SER A 186 6.79 -16.82 -6.20
N ILE A 187 7.65 -17.79 -5.91
CA ILE A 187 7.34 -18.95 -5.05
C ILE A 187 8.44 -19.13 -3.99
N GLU A 188 8.05 -19.36 -2.74
CA GLU A 188 9.03 -19.49 -1.64
C GLU A 188 9.65 -20.88 -1.53
N ARG A 189 8.98 -21.92 -2.04
CA ARG A 189 9.43 -23.30 -2.02
C ARG A 189 9.38 -23.87 -3.43
N ALA A 190 10.41 -24.64 -3.79
CA ALA A 190 10.42 -25.38 -5.03
C ALA A 190 9.25 -26.39 -5.05
N GLY A 191 8.60 -26.52 -6.20
CA GLY A 191 7.46 -27.42 -6.37
C GLY A 191 6.65 -27.15 -7.63
N SER A 192 5.57 -27.91 -7.79
CA SER A 192 4.58 -27.73 -8.86
C SER A 192 3.90 -26.37 -8.74
N VAL A 193 3.88 -25.66 -9.87
CA VAL A 193 3.27 -24.36 -10.07
C VAL A 193 2.28 -24.47 -11.22
N ARG A 194 1.04 -24.04 -10.96
CA ARG A 194 -0.02 -23.96 -11.96
C ARG A 194 -0.47 -22.52 -12.16
N LEU A 195 -0.49 -22.04 -13.40
CA LEU A 195 -1.02 -20.73 -13.77
C LEU A 195 -2.23 -20.91 -14.68
N CYS A 196 -3.39 -20.47 -14.22
CA CYS A 196 -4.67 -20.63 -14.90
C CYS A 196 -5.36 -19.29 -15.13
N VAL A 197 -6.17 -19.20 -16.19
CA VAL A 197 -7.01 -18.02 -16.46
C VAL A 197 -8.46 -18.35 -16.20
N TYR A 198 -9.16 -17.41 -15.57
CA TYR A 198 -10.57 -17.53 -15.22
C TYR A 198 -11.37 -16.34 -15.75
N THR A 199 -12.65 -16.57 -16.01
CA THR A 199 -13.63 -15.49 -16.16
C THR A 199 -13.85 -14.77 -14.83
N PRO A 200 -14.41 -13.55 -14.82
CA PRO A 200 -14.78 -12.86 -13.58
C PRO A 200 -15.79 -13.65 -12.71
N GLY A 201 -16.59 -14.51 -13.34
CA GLY A 201 -17.50 -15.43 -12.64
C GLY A 201 -16.83 -16.69 -12.07
N GLY A 202 -15.49 -16.78 -12.10
CA GLY A 202 -14.74 -17.91 -11.52
C GLY A 202 -14.71 -19.17 -12.39
N ARG A 203 -15.15 -19.11 -13.65
CA ARG A 203 -15.05 -20.26 -14.58
C ARG A 203 -13.63 -20.33 -15.14
N ALA A 204 -12.95 -21.46 -14.97
CA ALA A 204 -11.65 -21.72 -15.61
C ALA A 204 -11.81 -21.70 -17.13
N LEU A 205 -10.98 -20.90 -17.80
CA LEU A 205 -10.88 -20.84 -19.26
C LEU A 205 -9.80 -21.77 -19.79
N GLY A 206 -8.73 -21.96 -19.02
CA GLY A 206 -7.65 -22.89 -19.33
C GLY A 206 -6.40 -22.60 -18.53
N GLU A 207 -5.40 -23.43 -18.77
CA GLU A 207 -4.10 -23.40 -18.12
C GLU A 207 -3.06 -22.81 -19.06
N LEU A 208 -2.19 -21.95 -18.51
CA LEU A 208 -1.05 -21.36 -19.22
C LEU A 208 0.25 -22.10 -18.90
N LEU A 209 0.36 -22.63 -17.69
CA LEU A 209 1.55 -23.27 -17.16
C LEU A 209 1.16 -24.34 -16.12
N ASP A 210 1.74 -25.53 -16.21
CA ASP A 210 1.79 -26.54 -15.13
C ASP A 210 3.16 -27.24 -15.17
N THR A 211 4.00 -26.92 -14.20
CA THR A 211 5.41 -27.36 -14.20
C THR A 211 6.03 -27.22 -12.81
N GLU A 212 7.11 -27.96 -12.59
CA GLU A 212 8.00 -27.73 -11.45
C GLU A 212 8.83 -26.45 -11.64
N ARG A 213 9.02 -25.69 -10.56
CA ARG A 213 9.88 -24.51 -10.49
C ARG A 213 10.69 -24.49 -9.21
N SER A 214 11.90 -23.94 -9.26
CA SER A 214 12.71 -23.67 -8.07
C SER A 214 12.13 -22.51 -7.27
N ALA A 215 12.41 -22.43 -5.96
CA ALA A 215 12.10 -21.23 -5.19
C ALA A 215 12.74 -19.99 -5.83
N GLY A 216 12.04 -18.85 -5.78
CA GLY A 216 12.47 -17.57 -6.35
C GLY A 216 11.44 -16.94 -7.27
N ALA A 217 11.85 -15.87 -7.94
CA ALA A 217 11.06 -15.16 -8.94
C ALA A 217 11.22 -15.78 -10.33
N HIS A 218 10.15 -15.76 -11.11
CA HIS A 218 10.04 -16.34 -12.44
C HIS A 218 9.27 -15.41 -13.37
N ASP A 219 9.71 -15.37 -14.62
CA ASP A 219 8.97 -14.72 -15.70
C ASP A 219 8.40 -15.77 -16.65
N PHE A 220 7.13 -15.61 -16.99
CA PHE A 220 6.44 -16.41 -17.99
C PHE A 220 5.89 -15.50 -19.08
N THR A 221 6.48 -15.58 -20.28
CA THR A 221 6.00 -14.87 -21.46
C THR A 221 4.88 -15.67 -22.12
N TRP A 222 3.77 -14.99 -22.36
CA TRP A 222 2.54 -15.55 -22.91
C TRP A 222 2.07 -14.76 -24.13
N ASP A 223 1.57 -15.45 -25.14
CA ASP A 223 1.09 -14.92 -26.42
C ASP A 223 -0.40 -14.55 -26.43
N GLY A 224 -1.00 -14.41 -25.25
CA GLY A 224 -2.41 -14.03 -25.10
C GLY A 224 -3.43 -15.11 -25.50
N ARG A 225 -2.97 -16.34 -25.76
CA ARG A 225 -3.83 -17.46 -26.20
C ARG A 225 -4.08 -18.50 -25.12
N ILE A 226 -5.28 -19.06 -25.12
CA ILE A 226 -5.63 -20.25 -24.34
C ILE A 226 -6.16 -21.30 -25.31
N ASP A 227 -5.65 -22.53 -25.19
CA ASP A 227 -5.98 -23.63 -26.11
C ASP A 227 -5.86 -23.23 -27.59
N GLY A 228 -4.83 -22.43 -27.90
CA GLY A 228 -4.53 -21.92 -29.23
C GLY A 228 -5.43 -20.77 -29.73
N ARG A 229 -6.35 -20.26 -28.90
CA ARG A 229 -7.28 -19.18 -29.27
C ARG A 229 -6.97 -17.89 -28.51
N PRO A 230 -7.00 -16.72 -29.17
CA PRO A 230 -6.83 -15.45 -28.47
C PRO A 230 -7.97 -15.23 -27.47
N LEU A 231 -7.64 -14.66 -26.31
CA LEU A 231 -8.67 -14.21 -25.39
C LEU A 231 -9.42 -13.01 -25.98
N PRO A 232 -10.75 -13.00 -25.93
CA PRO A 232 -11.54 -11.80 -26.26
C PRO A 232 -11.19 -10.61 -25.36
N ALA A 233 -11.39 -9.40 -25.85
CA ALA A 233 -11.32 -8.20 -25.01
C ALA A 233 -12.25 -8.33 -23.80
N GLY A 234 -11.74 -7.99 -22.62
CA GLY A 234 -12.48 -8.18 -21.37
C GLY A 234 -11.59 -8.30 -20.14
N VAL A 235 -12.24 -8.47 -19.00
CA VAL A 235 -11.58 -8.67 -17.70
C VAL A 235 -11.49 -10.16 -17.40
N TYR A 236 -10.32 -10.59 -16.94
CA TYR A 236 -10.03 -11.97 -16.53
C TYR A 236 -9.27 -11.99 -15.21
N LEU A 237 -9.18 -13.16 -14.60
CA LEU A 237 -8.34 -13.42 -13.44
C LEU A 237 -7.26 -14.43 -13.81
N LEU A 238 -5.99 -14.06 -13.64
CA LEU A 238 -4.90 -15.04 -13.60
C LEU A 238 -4.77 -15.56 -12.17
N ARG A 239 -4.69 -16.87 -12.00
CA ARG A 239 -4.53 -17.52 -10.71
C ARG A 239 -3.29 -18.40 -10.72
N LEU A 240 -2.43 -18.18 -9.75
CA LEU A 240 -1.22 -18.96 -9.50
C LEU A 240 -1.49 -19.89 -8.32
N GLU A 241 -1.25 -21.18 -8.49
CA GLU A 241 -1.49 -22.22 -7.48
C GLU A 241 -0.21 -23.02 -7.24
N THR A 242 0.05 -23.33 -5.97
CA THR A 242 1.11 -24.25 -5.52
C THR A 242 0.60 -25.09 -4.36
N ALA A 243 1.40 -26.04 -3.89
CA ALA A 243 1.09 -26.80 -2.67
C ALA A 243 0.94 -25.90 -1.41
N ALA A 244 1.54 -24.71 -1.41
CA ALA A 244 1.47 -23.79 -0.28
C ALA A 244 0.22 -22.90 -0.31
N GLY A 245 -0.45 -22.76 -1.45
CA GLY A 245 -1.69 -22.01 -1.58
C GLY A 245 -1.87 -21.40 -2.96
N ALA A 246 -2.60 -20.28 -3.05
CA ALA A 246 -2.91 -19.66 -4.33
C ALA A 246 -3.06 -18.15 -4.21
N SER A 247 -2.70 -17.43 -5.28
CA SER A 247 -2.96 -16.01 -5.45
C SER A 247 -3.61 -15.73 -6.81
N ALA A 248 -4.28 -14.60 -6.93
CA ALA A 248 -4.90 -14.20 -8.18
C ALA A 248 -4.71 -12.71 -8.47
N ARG A 249 -4.65 -12.34 -9.75
CA ARG A 249 -4.51 -10.97 -10.21
C ARG A 249 -5.38 -10.69 -11.43
N ARG A 250 -5.93 -9.49 -11.49
CA ARG A 250 -6.79 -9.05 -12.59
C ARG A 250 -5.97 -8.77 -13.86
N LEU A 251 -6.39 -9.34 -14.97
CA LEU A 251 -5.89 -9.08 -16.32
C LEU A 251 -6.98 -8.34 -17.12
N LEU A 252 -6.61 -7.25 -17.77
CA LEU A 252 -7.45 -6.59 -18.77
C LEU A 252 -6.88 -6.89 -20.16
N VAL A 253 -7.72 -7.37 -21.06
CA VAL A 253 -7.38 -7.64 -22.47
C VAL A 253 -8.08 -6.63 -23.36
N LEU A 254 -7.35 -6.04 -24.29
CA LEU A 254 -7.83 -5.14 -25.34
C LEU A 254 -7.51 -5.73 -26.72
N HIS A 255 -8.27 -5.31 -27.73
CA HIS A 255 -7.96 -5.55 -29.14
C HIS A 255 -7.74 -4.22 -29.85
#